data_AF-A0AAE3G0Y7-F1
#
_entry.id   AF-A0AAE3G0Y7-F1
#
_cell.length_a   1.000
_cell.length_b   1.000
_cell.length_c   1.000
_cell.angle_alpha   90.00
_cell.angle_beta   90.00
_cell.angle_gamma   90.00
#
_symmetry.space_group_name_H-M   'P 1'
#
loop_
_entity.id
_entity.type
_entity.pdbx_description
1 polymer ?
#
loop_
_entity_poly.entity_id
_entity_poly.type
_entity_poly.pdbx_seq_one_letter_code
_entity_poly.pdbx_strand_id
1 'polypeptide(L)'
;MHSPREQLLDKYESVENEEWMAEPEAVEAVEDELESIEAELMDLTSHGAFRKYLVRYIKEEKRRYKQGDVSEPLCDCGDIYCDLRRGTLPAAFRSGGIDSDSIDEFLLQHEGDGRVLTDAHKHYSKQLGELKTRLRVVHRKLIENGDH
;
A
#
# COMPACT_ATOMS: atom_id res chain seq x y z
N MET A 1 25.40 -10.86 -52.69
CA MET A 1 25.79 -10.18 -51.43
C MET A 1 24.69 -9.19 -51.12
N HIS A 2 23.83 -9.50 -50.16
CA HIS A 2 22.74 -8.61 -49.77
C HIS A 2 23.29 -7.38 -49.05
N SER A 3 22.79 -6.20 -49.38
CA SER A 3 23.22 -4.98 -48.72
C SER A 3 22.82 -5.01 -47.24
N PRO A 4 23.55 -4.31 -46.35
CA PRO A 4 23.18 -4.22 -44.92
C PRO A 4 21.74 -3.75 -44.68
N ARG A 5 21.16 -3.02 -45.64
CA ARG A 5 19.77 -2.53 -45.60
C ARG A 5 18.75 -3.62 -45.96
N GLU A 6 19.07 -4.52 -46.88
CA GLU A 6 18.21 -5.66 -47.22
C GLU A 6 18.19 -6.69 -46.09
N GLN A 7 19.33 -6.91 -45.42
CA GLN A 7 19.41 -7.79 -44.25
C GLN A 7 18.63 -7.24 -43.04
N LEU A 8 18.47 -5.92 -42.95
CA LEU A 8 17.66 -5.27 -41.90
C LEU A 8 16.16 -5.34 -42.21
N LEU A 9 15.77 -5.29 -43.48
CA LEU A 9 14.38 -5.42 -43.91
C LEU A 9 13.89 -6.87 -43.82
N ASP A 10 14.72 -7.86 -44.20
CA ASP A 10 14.42 -9.29 -44.00
C ASP A 10 14.21 -9.63 -42.52
N LYS A 11 14.96 -8.95 -41.64
CA LYS A 11 14.86 -9.08 -40.17
C LYS A 11 13.65 -8.35 -39.59
N TYR A 12 13.06 -7.40 -40.32
CA TYR A 12 11.84 -6.68 -39.93
C TYR A 12 10.58 -7.40 -40.46
N GLU A 13 10.61 -7.91 -41.69
CA GLU A 13 9.52 -8.72 -42.26
C GLU A 13 9.38 -10.09 -41.55
N SER A 14 10.45 -10.62 -40.96
CA SER A 14 10.36 -11.80 -40.09
C SER A 14 9.74 -11.51 -38.72
N VAL A 15 9.70 -10.25 -38.28
CA VAL A 15 9.14 -9.83 -36.99
C VAL A 15 7.63 -9.49 -37.10
N GLU A 16 7.15 -9.10 -38.28
CA GLU A 16 5.71 -8.88 -38.51
C GLU A 16 4.88 -10.17 -38.64
N ASN A 17 5.52 -11.34 -38.67
CA ASN A 17 4.84 -12.64 -38.87
C ASN A 17 5.00 -13.61 -37.68
N GLU A 18 5.65 -13.18 -36.60
CA GLU A 18 5.60 -13.86 -35.31
C GLU A 18 4.42 -13.29 -34.52
N GLU A 19 3.25 -13.91 -34.69
CA GLU A 19 2.12 -13.70 -33.79
C GLU A 19 2.59 -13.85 -32.34
N TRP A 20 2.51 -12.74 -31.63
CA TRP A 20 2.84 -12.55 -30.23
C TRP A 20 2.12 -13.57 -29.36
N MET A 21 2.85 -14.53 -28.78
CA MET A 21 2.27 -15.54 -27.90
C MET A 21 2.94 -15.49 -26.52
N ALA A 22 2.68 -14.42 -25.76
CA ALA A 22 2.43 -14.65 -24.35
C ALA A 22 1.18 -15.56 -24.29
N GLU A 23 1.22 -16.66 -23.53
CA GLU A 23 0.02 -17.49 -23.39
C GLU A 23 -1.13 -16.60 -22.89
N PRO A 24 -2.32 -16.61 -23.53
CA PRO A 24 -3.42 -15.70 -23.18
C PRO A 24 -3.74 -15.68 -21.68
N GLU A 25 -3.60 -16.83 -21.02
CA GLU A 25 -3.77 -16.99 -19.56
C GLU A 25 -2.73 -16.20 -18.76
N ALA A 26 -1.50 -16.05 -19.25
CA ALA A 26 -0.44 -15.28 -18.61
C ALA A 26 -0.65 -13.76 -18.76
N VAL A 27 -1.28 -13.32 -19.86
CA VAL A 27 -1.66 -11.91 -20.07
C VAL A 27 -2.86 -11.57 -19.18
N GLU A 28 -3.91 -12.38 -19.21
CA GLU A 28 -5.12 -12.22 -18.38
C GLU A 28 -4.77 -12.17 -16.89
N ALA A 29 -3.91 -13.08 -16.39
CA ALA A 29 -3.48 -13.08 -15.00
C ALA A 29 -2.67 -11.82 -14.58
N VAL A 30 -1.97 -11.18 -15.53
CA VAL A 30 -1.22 -9.94 -15.27
C VAL A 30 -2.16 -8.74 -15.27
N GLU A 31 -3.16 -8.73 -16.13
CA GLU A 31 -4.22 -7.71 -16.18
C GLU A 31 -5.09 -7.75 -14.91
N ASP A 32 -5.53 -8.95 -14.47
CA ASP A 32 -6.29 -9.15 -13.24
C ASP A 32 -5.53 -8.65 -12.00
N GLU A 33 -4.23 -8.96 -11.91
CA GLU A 33 -3.40 -8.50 -10.81
C GLU A 33 -3.19 -6.97 -10.86
N LEU A 34 -3.10 -6.38 -12.06
CA LEU A 34 -3.01 -4.92 -12.21
C LEU A 34 -4.30 -4.23 -11.74
N GLU A 35 -5.47 -4.71 -12.16
CA GLU A 35 -6.77 -4.18 -11.73
C GLU A 35 -6.93 -4.28 -10.20
N SER A 36 -6.54 -5.41 -9.62
CA SER A 36 -6.51 -5.63 -8.17
C SER A 36 -5.62 -4.61 -7.45
N ILE A 37 -4.39 -4.40 -7.94
CA ILE A 37 -3.47 -3.41 -7.37
C ILE A 37 -4.03 -1.99 -7.51
N GLU A 38 -4.63 -1.63 -8.64
CA GLU A 38 -5.21 -0.31 -8.86
C GLU A 38 -6.37 -0.03 -7.89
N ALA A 39 -7.24 -1.01 -7.68
CA ALA A 39 -8.33 -0.90 -6.71
C ALA A 39 -7.80 -0.70 -5.28
N GLU A 40 -6.81 -1.51 -4.86
CA GLU A 40 -6.18 -1.37 -3.54
C GLU A 40 -5.43 -0.03 -3.38
N LEU A 41 -4.72 0.42 -4.42
CA LEU A 41 -4.02 1.69 -4.42
C LEU A 41 -5.02 2.85 -4.33
N MET A 42 -6.13 2.79 -5.05
CA MET A 42 -7.18 3.81 -4.99
C MET A 42 -7.77 3.89 -3.59
N ASP A 43 -8.06 2.77 -2.93
CA ASP A 43 -8.57 2.77 -1.55
C ASP A 43 -7.56 3.40 -0.58
N LEU A 44 -6.28 3.00 -0.64
CA LEU A 44 -5.22 3.49 0.24
C LEU A 44 -4.67 4.89 -0.09
N THR A 45 -4.98 5.44 -1.25
CA THR A 45 -4.56 6.81 -1.60
C THR A 45 -5.73 7.79 -1.66
N SER A 46 -6.96 7.30 -1.50
CA SER A 46 -8.15 8.13 -1.44
C SER A 46 -8.07 9.19 -0.33
N HIS A 47 -8.74 10.32 -0.53
CA HIS A 47 -8.77 11.38 0.46
C HIS A 47 -9.33 10.86 1.79
N GLY A 48 -8.54 10.94 2.86
CA GLY A 48 -8.89 10.43 4.18
C GLY A 48 -8.74 8.91 4.36
N ALA A 49 -8.12 8.19 3.42
CA ALA A 49 -7.82 6.76 3.53
C ALA A 49 -7.08 6.43 4.83
N PHE A 50 -5.99 7.15 5.10
CA PHE A 50 -5.19 6.95 6.31
C PHE A 50 -5.98 7.21 7.59
N ARG A 51 -6.86 8.22 7.60
CA ARG A 51 -7.76 8.46 8.73
C ARG A 51 -8.74 7.30 8.95
N LYS A 52 -9.38 6.82 7.89
CA LYS A 52 -10.28 5.65 7.98
C LYS A 52 -9.53 4.43 8.50
N TYR A 53 -8.30 4.23 8.03
CA TYR A 53 -7.41 3.19 8.48
C TYR A 53 -7.11 3.31 9.98
N LEU A 54 -6.67 4.47 10.47
CA LEU A 54 -6.39 4.72 11.88
C LEU A 54 -7.59 4.39 12.77
N VAL A 55 -8.79 4.85 12.39
CA VAL A 55 -10.01 4.56 13.16
C VAL A 55 -10.28 3.06 13.24
N ARG A 56 -10.13 2.34 12.13
CA ARG A 56 -10.30 0.88 12.09
C ARG A 56 -9.24 0.18 12.94
N TYR A 57 -7.97 0.55 12.77
CA TYR A 57 -6.83 -0.05 13.45
C TYR A 57 -6.92 0.13 14.97
N ILE A 58 -7.20 1.35 15.44
CA ILE A 58 -7.34 1.65 16.88
C ILE A 58 -8.48 0.82 17.50
N LYS A 59 -9.63 0.72 16.83
CA LYS A 59 -10.76 -0.08 17.32
C LYS A 59 -10.42 -1.56 17.42
N GLU A 60 -9.72 -2.07 16.41
CA GLU A 60 -9.30 -3.47 16.35
C GLU A 60 -8.26 -3.79 17.42
N GLU A 61 -7.22 -2.98 17.57
CA GLU A 61 -6.24 -3.13 18.65
C GLU A 61 -6.89 -3.03 20.03
N LYS A 62 -7.90 -2.16 20.20
CA LYS A 62 -8.65 -2.09 21.47
C LYS A 62 -9.41 -3.39 21.75
N ARG A 63 -10.01 -3.99 20.72
CA ARG A 63 -10.70 -5.28 20.82
C ARG A 63 -9.72 -6.38 21.21
N ARG A 64 -8.59 -6.48 20.49
CA ARG A 64 -7.51 -7.46 20.75
C ARG A 64 -6.94 -7.34 22.16
N TYR A 65 -6.65 -6.12 22.61
CA TYR A 65 -6.18 -5.88 23.97
C TYR A 65 -7.21 -6.31 25.03
N LYS A 66 -8.50 -6.00 24.83
CA LYS A 66 -9.57 -6.45 25.74
C LYS A 66 -9.74 -7.97 25.81
N GLN A 67 -9.40 -8.66 24.72
CA GLN A 67 -9.49 -10.12 24.63
C GLN A 67 -8.22 -10.83 25.13
N GLY A 68 -7.13 -10.09 25.37
CA GLY A 68 -5.84 -10.64 25.77
C GLY A 68 -4.97 -11.13 24.61
N ASP A 69 -5.37 -10.85 23.35
CA ASP A 69 -4.58 -11.20 22.15
C ASP A 69 -3.30 -10.36 22.04
N VAL A 70 -3.27 -9.21 22.72
CA VAL A 70 -2.13 -8.30 22.82
C VAL A 70 -1.99 -7.88 24.27
N SER A 71 -0.78 -8.01 24.83
CA SER A 71 -0.49 -7.70 26.23
C SER A 71 -0.23 -6.21 26.48
N GLU A 72 0.20 -5.48 25.46
CA GLU A 72 0.56 -4.06 25.57
C GLU A 72 -0.68 -3.17 25.38
N PRO A 73 -0.83 -2.11 26.20
CA PRO A 73 -1.93 -1.17 26.03
C PRO A 73 -1.78 -0.40 24.71
N LEU A 74 -2.87 0.24 24.29
CA LEU A 74 -2.86 1.12 23.11
C LEU A 74 -2.04 2.38 23.36
N CYS A 75 -1.99 2.81 24.62
CA CYS A 75 -1.19 3.91 25.12
C CYS A 75 -0.94 3.71 26.63
N ASP A 76 0.24 4.08 27.10
CA ASP A 76 0.66 3.93 28.50
C ASP A 76 0.57 5.22 29.34
N CYS A 77 0.04 6.31 28.76
CA CYS A 77 -0.06 7.60 29.44
C CYS A 77 -0.82 7.52 30.78
N GLY A 78 -0.47 8.41 31.71
CA GLY A 78 -1.12 8.50 33.02
C GLY A 78 -2.59 8.91 32.97
N ASP A 79 -3.01 9.64 31.92
CA ASP A 79 -4.38 10.12 31.77
C ASP A 79 -5.38 8.97 31.55
N ILE A 80 -6.38 8.88 32.42
CA ILE A 80 -7.48 7.90 32.34
C ILE A 80 -8.50 8.26 31.25
N TYR A 81 -8.54 9.52 30.81
CA TYR A 81 -9.46 10.01 29.78
C TYR A 81 -8.85 10.01 28.38
N CYS A 82 -7.59 9.60 28.22
CA CYS A 82 -6.89 9.54 26.95
C CYS A 82 -7.70 8.79 25.88
N ASP A 83 -7.90 9.46 24.74
CA ASP A 83 -8.63 8.92 23.59
C ASP A 83 -8.04 7.58 23.11
N LEU A 84 -6.71 7.48 23.00
CA LEU A 84 -6.04 6.25 22.54
C LEU A 84 -6.29 5.08 23.48
N ARG A 85 -6.19 5.29 24.80
CA ARG A 85 -6.50 4.26 25.81
C ARG A 85 -7.93 3.78 25.70
N ARG A 86 -8.86 4.67 25.33
CA ARG A 86 -10.28 4.37 25.13
C ARG A 86 -10.59 3.75 23.77
N GLY A 87 -9.60 3.66 22.87
CA GLY A 87 -9.80 3.13 21.52
C GLY A 87 -10.49 4.13 20.59
N THR A 88 -10.30 5.44 20.82
CA THR A 88 -10.85 6.51 19.99
C THR A 88 -9.72 7.30 19.35
N LEU A 89 -10.03 7.88 18.18
CA LEU A 89 -9.10 8.79 17.50
C LEU A 89 -9.09 10.14 18.25
N PRO A 90 -7.89 10.65 18.64
CA PRO A 90 -7.73 11.96 19.24
C PRO A 90 -8.44 13.08 18.48
N ALA A 91 -8.94 14.07 19.22
CA ALA A 91 -9.66 15.21 18.64
C ALA A 91 -8.84 15.96 17.57
N ALA A 92 -7.52 16.09 17.77
CA ALA A 92 -6.59 16.72 16.82
C ALA A 92 -6.69 16.14 15.40
N PHE A 93 -7.00 14.84 15.29
CA PHE A 93 -7.07 14.12 14.03
C PHE A 93 -8.48 14.07 13.41
N ARG A 94 -9.49 14.71 14.00
CA ARG A 94 -10.88 14.63 13.52
C ARG A 94 -11.20 15.61 12.40
N SER A 95 -10.46 16.71 12.29
CA SER A 95 -10.76 17.83 11.40
C SER A 95 -9.64 18.19 10.42
N GLY A 96 -8.44 17.60 10.57
CA GLY A 96 -7.30 17.83 9.67
C GLY A 96 -7.02 16.67 8.71
N GLY A 97 -6.22 16.94 7.68
CA GLY A 97 -5.47 15.89 6.99
C GLY A 97 -4.50 15.25 7.98
N ILE A 98 -4.53 13.93 8.10
CA ILE A 98 -3.61 13.19 8.96
C ILE A 98 -2.52 12.62 8.07
N ASP A 99 -1.28 12.89 8.41
CA ASP A 99 -0.07 12.32 7.83
C ASP A 99 0.91 11.88 8.94
N SER A 100 2.10 11.44 8.56
CA SER A 100 3.14 11.02 9.52
C SER A 100 3.52 12.16 10.46
N ASP A 101 3.73 13.37 9.91
CA ASP A 101 4.21 14.52 10.68
C ASP A 101 3.20 14.92 11.76
N SER A 102 1.90 14.83 11.46
CA SER A 102 0.84 15.08 12.43
C SER A 102 0.81 14.06 13.59
N ILE A 103 1.19 12.80 13.34
CA ILE A 103 1.32 11.78 14.38
C ILE A 103 2.52 12.10 15.26
N ASP A 104 3.66 12.42 14.66
CA ASP A 104 4.88 12.75 15.38
C ASP A 104 4.68 14.00 16.26
N GLU A 105 4.02 15.04 15.74
CA GLU A 105 3.68 16.24 16.50
C GLU A 105 2.78 15.93 17.70
N PHE A 106 1.76 15.08 17.51
CA PHE A 106 0.91 14.63 18.61
C PHE A 106 1.71 13.87 19.68
N LEU A 107 2.56 12.93 19.26
CA LEU A 107 3.35 12.11 20.19
C LEU A 107 4.38 12.94 20.97
N LEU A 108 4.93 14.01 20.37
CA LEU A 108 5.81 14.94 21.07
C LEU A 108 5.12 15.70 22.22
N GLN A 109 3.81 15.94 22.09
CA GLN A 109 3.00 16.64 23.10
C GLN A 109 2.26 15.68 24.04
N HIS A 110 2.29 14.38 23.77
CA HIS A 110 1.55 13.38 24.53
C HIS A 110 2.40 12.82 25.69
N GLU A 111 1.84 12.81 26.90
CA GLU A 111 2.51 12.28 28.10
C GLU A 111 2.45 10.74 28.14
N GLY A 112 3.12 10.08 27.20
CA GLY A 112 3.22 8.62 27.12
C GLY A 112 3.49 8.13 25.70
N ASP A 113 3.71 6.83 25.56
CA ASP A 113 3.81 6.16 24.27
C ASP A 113 2.41 5.90 23.70
N GLY A 114 2.06 6.60 22.63
CA GLY A 114 0.88 6.34 21.82
C GLY A 114 1.08 5.20 20.84
N ARG A 115 1.61 4.04 21.30
CA ARG A 115 2.00 2.86 20.50
C ARG A 115 1.08 2.59 19.32
N VAL A 116 -0.24 2.59 19.56
CA VAL A 116 -1.24 2.26 18.55
C VAL A 116 -1.18 3.15 17.30
N LEU A 117 -0.78 4.42 17.44
CA LEU A 117 -0.62 5.34 16.31
C LEU A 117 0.64 5.02 15.50
N THR A 118 1.76 4.78 16.20
CA THR A 118 3.03 4.40 15.60
C THR A 118 2.89 3.09 14.82
N ASP A 119 2.23 2.09 15.42
CA ASP A 119 2.02 0.79 14.79
C ASP A 119 1.04 0.88 13.62
N ALA A 120 -0.02 1.67 13.74
CA ALA A 120 -0.91 1.94 12.61
C ALA A 120 -0.17 2.57 11.43
N HIS A 121 0.69 3.57 11.70
CA HIS A 121 1.49 4.21 10.66
C HIS A 121 2.47 3.23 10.00
N LYS A 122 3.17 2.40 10.80
CA LYS A 122 4.06 1.35 10.28
C LYS A 122 3.31 0.34 9.42
N HIS A 123 2.16 -0.14 9.87
CA HIS A 123 1.36 -1.11 9.12
C HIS A 123 0.82 -0.50 7.82
N TYR A 124 0.32 0.73 7.85
CA TYR A 124 -0.16 1.41 6.65
C TYR A 124 0.94 1.61 5.62
N SER A 125 2.11 2.10 6.08
CA SER A 125 3.28 2.29 5.23
C SER A 125 3.78 0.98 4.63
N LYS A 126 3.71 -0.11 5.41
CA LYS A 126 4.04 -1.46 4.94
C LYS A 126 3.08 -1.92 3.84
N GLN A 127 1.77 -1.74 4.01
CA GLN A 127 0.77 -2.08 2.99
C GLN A 127 1.01 -1.33 1.67
N LEU A 128 1.29 -0.02 1.75
CA LEU A 128 1.66 0.78 0.58
C LEU A 128 2.98 0.29 -0.06
N GLY A 129 3.96 -0.11 0.74
CA GLY A 129 5.23 -0.65 0.25
C GLY A 129 5.08 -2.00 -0.46
N GLU A 130 4.24 -2.88 0.08
CA GLU A 130 3.90 -4.17 -0.52
C GLU A 130 3.21 -3.98 -1.87
N LEU A 131 2.24 -3.06 -1.96
CA LEU A 131 1.58 -2.73 -3.23
C LEU A 131 2.53 -2.15 -4.27
N LYS A 132 3.40 -1.21 -3.88
CA LYS A 132 4.43 -0.68 -4.80
C LYS A 132 5.35 -1.79 -5.31
N THR A 133 5.64 -2.78 -4.47
CA THR A 133 6.47 -3.93 -4.86
C THR A 133 5.72 -4.83 -5.84
N ARG A 134 4.45 -5.15 -5.57
CA ARG A 134 3.57 -5.89 -6.49
C ARG A 134 3.46 -5.19 -7.85
N LEU A 135 3.22 -3.88 -7.84
CA LEU A 135 3.13 -3.07 -9.06
C LEU A 135 4.42 -3.12 -9.89
N ARG A 136 5.60 -3.05 -9.24
CA ARG A 136 6.89 -3.19 -9.94
C ARG A 136 7.07 -4.56 -10.57
N VAL A 137 6.58 -5.62 -9.93
CA VAL A 137 6.63 -6.98 -10.47
C VAL A 137 5.72 -7.10 -11.69
N VAL A 138 4.48 -6.61 -11.59
CA VAL A 138 3.52 -6.58 -12.72
C VAL A 138 4.08 -5.77 -13.89
N HIS A 139 4.59 -4.56 -13.63
CA HIS A 139 5.19 -3.72 -14.66
C HIS A 139 6.40 -4.37 -15.34
N ARG A 140 7.23 -5.10 -14.59
CA ARG A 140 8.33 -5.87 -15.18
C ARG A 140 7.83 -6.96 -16.11
N LYS A 141 6.83 -7.73 -15.70
CA LYS A 141 6.22 -8.77 -16.54
C LYS A 141 5.63 -8.19 -17.83
N LEU A 142 4.99 -7.01 -17.75
CA LEU A 142 4.46 -6.32 -18.92
C LEU A 142 5.55 -5.88 -19.90
N ILE A 143 6.70 -5.40 -19.41
CA ILE A 143 7.85 -5.07 -20.26
C ILE A 143 8.44 -6.34 -20.88
N GLU A 144 8.69 -7.38 -20.07
CA GLU A 144 9.26 -8.65 -20.55
C GLU A 144 8.37 -9.34 -21.60
N ASN A 145 7.05 -9.13 -21.52
CA ASN A 145 6.08 -9.61 -22.51
C ASN A 145 5.83 -8.62 -23.67
N GLY A 146 6.43 -7.42 -23.63
CA GLY A 146 6.23 -6.35 -24.61
C GLY A 146 7.45 -6.01 -25.48
N ASP A 147 8.64 -6.51 -25.14
CA ASP A 147 9.94 -6.19 -25.78
C ASP A 147 10.48 -7.34 -26.69
N HIS A 148 9.61 -8.20 -27.22
CA HIS A 148 10.03 -9.32 -28.10
C HIS A 148 9.31 -9.30 -29.46
#